data_AF-A0A6B2T9L4-F1
#
_entry.id   AF-A0A6B2T9L4-F1
#
_cell.length_a   1.000
_cell.length_b   1.000
_cell.length_c   1.000
_cell.angle_alpha   90.00
_cell.angle_beta   90.00
_cell.angle_gamma   90.00
#
_symmetry.space_group_name_H-M   'P 1'
#
loop_
_entity.id
_entity.type
_entity.pdbx_description
1 polymer ?
#
loop_
_entity_poly.entity_id
_entity_poly.type
_entity_poly.pdbx_seq_one_letter_code
_entity_poly.pdbx_strand_id
1 'polypeptide(L)'
;PEPGSLPDAQTVTLAATWSLSVDRADRMRPRGLASPLLVLIALLDPNGIPASVLTGKAACRYLARHRTGRDGPDEPDEPAAEDTVEAFDAVDALRALHRMHLVDHTPGVPHQAVRVHQLVQRSIRETLSRDRLDEAAVAAADALVEAWPEV
;
A
#
# COMPACT_ATOMS: atom_id res chain seq x y z
N PRO A 1 10.54 11.21 -38.03
CA PRO A 1 9.52 10.83 -37.04
C PRO A 1 8.97 9.44 -37.37
N GLU A 2 9.39 8.43 -36.59
CA GLU A 2 8.90 7.05 -36.72
C GLU A 2 7.61 6.89 -35.89
N PRO A 3 6.54 6.31 -36.45
CA PRO A 3 5.29 6.11 -35.74
C PRO A 3 5.25 4.73 -35.05
N GLY A 4 5.08 4.69 -33.71
CA GLY A 4 4.20 3.66 -33.13
C GLY A 4 4.68 2.66 -32.06
N SER A 5 5.67 2.91 -31.18
CA SER A 5 5.90 1.94 -30.07
C SER A 5 6.46 2.43 -28.73
N LEU A 6 6.55 3.74 -28.44
CA LEU A 6 7.33 4.20 -27.26
C LEU A 6 6.57 5.04 -26.22
N PRO A 7 5.41 4.57 -25.74
CA PRO A 7 5.10 4.70 -24.30
C PRO A 7 5.03 3.36 -23.55
N ASP A 8 4.54 2.30 -24.21
CA ASP A 8 4.15 1.06 -23.50
C ASP A 8 5.35 0.24 -23.03
N ALA A 9 6.39 0.06 -23.85
CA ALA A 9 7.60 -0.66 -23.45
C ALA A 9 8.35 0.02 -22.29
N GLN A 10 8.32 1.36 -22.25
CA GLN A 10 8.88 2.14 -21.15
C GLN A 10 8.03 1.99 -19.88
N THR A 11 6.71 1.94 -20.02
CA THR A 11 5.76 1.67 -18.94
C THR A 11 5.94 0.26 -18.36
N VAL A 12 6.14 -0.75 -19.19
CA VAL A 12 6.41 -2.14 -18.76
C VAL A 12 7.72 -2.23 -17.97
N THR A 13 8.78 -1.57 -18.42
CA THR A 13 10.08 -1.57 -17.74
C THR A 13 10.01 -0.86 -16.38
N LEU A 14 9.29 0.26 -16.31
CA LEU A 14 9.02 0.98 -15.07
C LEU A 14 8.18 0.13 -14.11
N ALA A 15 7.14 -0.53 -14.60
CA ALA A 15 6.29 -1.43 -13.82
C ALA A 15 7.11 -2.58 -13.20
N ALA A 16 8.02 -3.21 -13.97
CA ALA A 16 8.90 -4.25 -13.45
C ALA A 16 9.87 -3.72 -12.37
N THR A 17 10.41 -2.51 -12.58
CA THR A 17 11.30 -1.87 -11.60
C THR A 17 10.56 -1.57 -10.29
N TRP A 18 9.31 -1.09 -10.35
CA TRP A 18 8.50 -0.89 -9.16
C TRP A 18 8.08 -2.19 -8.49
N SER A 19 7.76 -3.24 -9.25
CA SER A 19 7.47 -4.56 -8.66
C SER A 19 8.64 -5.04 -7.78
N LEU A 20 9.88 -4.91 -8.25
CA LEU A 20 11.07 -5.23 -7.46
C LEU A 20 11.21 -4.34 -6.22
N SER A 21 10.87 -3.05 -6.34
CA SER A 21 10.86 -2.14 -5.20
C SER A 21 9.80 -2.50 -4.15
N VAL A 22 8.61 -2.92 -4.60
CA VAL A 22 7.51 -3.40 -3.74
C VAL A 22 7.92 -4.69 -3.03
N ASP A 23 8.47 -5.67 -3.76
CA ASP A 23 8.98 -6.91 -3.18
C ASP A 23 10.06 -6.64 -2.12
N ARG A 24 10.93 -5.66 -2.38
CA ARG A 24 11.98 -5.27 -1.43
C ARG A 24 11.42 -4.56 -0.20
N ALA A 25 10.35 -3.77 -0.35
CA ALA A 25 9.64 -3.13 0.75
C ALA A 25 8.93 -4.18 1.62
N ASP A 26 8.27 -5.17 1.03
CA ASP A 26 7.60 -6.26 1.76
C ASP A 26 8.56 -7.12 2.59
N ARG A 27 9.83 -7.20 2.20
CA ARG A 27 10.87 -7.89 2.99
C ARG A 27 11.39 -7.06 4.17
N MET A 28 11.10 -5.75 4.24
CA MET A 28 11.44 -4.90 5.38
C MET A 28 10.48 -5.18 6.55
N ARG A 29 10.90 -4.86 7.78
CA ARG A 29 9.99 -4.91 8.93
C ARG A 29 9.04 -3.69 8.89
N PRO A 30 7.73 -3.86 9.16
CA PRO A 30 7.02 -5.13 9.34
C PRO A 30 6.83 -5.89 8.01
N ARG A 31 7.18 -7.18 8.00
CA ARG A 31 7.19 -7.98 6.77
C ARG A 31 5.78 -8.15 6.22
N GLY A 32 5.65 -7.97 4.92
CA GLY A 32 4.45 -8.25 4.15
C GLY A 32 3.33 -7.23 4.24
N LEU A 33 3.58 -6.06 4.84
CA LEU A 33 2.57 -5.00 4.96
C LEU A 33 2.68 -3.92 3.88
N ALA A 34 3.77 -3.87 3.12
CA ALA A 34 4.00 -2.79 2.17
C ALA A 34 3.05 -2.91 0.95
N SER A 35 2.89 -4.11 0.40
CA SER A 35 1.95 -4.39 -0.70
C SER A 35 0.50 -4.08 -0.35
N PRO A 36 -0.11 -4.63 0.72
CA PRO A 36 -1.50 -4.33 1.05
C PRO A 36 -1.72 -2.85 1.38
N LEU A 37 -0.72 -2.18 1.96
CA LEU A 37 -0.78 -0.75 2.21
C LEU A 37 -0.76 0.08 0.91
N LEU A 38 0.06 -0.31 -0.05
CA LEU A 38 0.08 0.29 -1.39
C LEU A 38 -1.27 0.13 -2.11
N VAL A 39 -1.96 -0.99 -1.92
CA VAL A 39 -3.29 -1.20 -2.48
C VAL A 39 -4.29 -0.18 -1.92
N LEU A 40 -4.31 0.06 -0.60
CA LEU A 40 -5.17 1.11 -0.01
C LEU A 40 -4.79 2.50 -0.54
N ILE A 41 -3.50 2.84 -0.54
CA ILE A 41 -2.98 4.10 -1.08
C ILE A 41 -3.36 4.29 -2.54
N ALA A 42 -3.38 3.20 -3.32
CA ALA A 42 -3.74 3.25 -4.72
C ALA A 42 -5.19 3.65 -4.95
N LEU A 43 -6.09 3.55 -3.97
CA LEU A 43 -7.51 3.90 -4.13
C LEU A 43 -7.87 5.30 -3.62
N LEU A 44 -6.94 5.98 -2.95
CA LEU A 44 -7.15 7.30 -2.37
C LEU A 44 -6.63 8.41 -3.29
N ASP A 45 -6.97 9.67 -2.96
CA ASP A 45 -6.43 10.83 -3.70
C ASP A 45 -4.90 10.90 -3.55
N PRO A 46 -4.13 11.00 -4.65
CA PRO A 46 -2.68 10.95 -4.61
C PRO A 46 -2.00 12.18 -3.98
N ASN A 47 -2.70 13.31 -3.81
CA ASN A 47 -2.09 14.59 -3.45
C ASN A 47 -2.09 14.90 -1.95
N GLY A 48 -2.65 14.02 -1.12
CA GLY A 48 -2.63 14.21 0.32
C GLY A 48 -3.51 13.22 1.06
N ILE A 49 -2.94 12.05 1.34
CA ILE A 49 -3.59 11.05 2.18
C ILE A 49 -3.23 11.34 3.64
N PRO A 50 -4.21 11.57 4.53
CA PRO A 50 -3.95 11.71 5.95
C PRO A 50 -3.41 10.41 6.55
N ALA A 51 -2.44 10.52 7.46
CA ALA A 51 -1.86 9.33 8.11
C ALA A 51 -2.92 8.52 8.87
N SER A 52 -3.90 9.19 9.48
CA SER A 52 -4.99 8.56 10.23
C SER A 52 -5.85 7.60 9.39
N VAL A 53 -5.97 7.84 8.08
CA VAL A 53 -6.68 6.92 7.16
C VAL A 53 -5.90 5.61 7.02
N LEU A 54 -4.57 5.68 6.98
CA LEU A 54 -3.72 4.51 6.75
C LEU A 54 -3.33 3.78 8.04
N THR A 55 -3.52 4.41 9.21
CA THR A 55 -3.19 3.85 10.53
C THR A 55 -4.41 3.53 11.39
N GLY A 56 -5.63 3.85 10.91
CA GLY A 56 -6.89 3.53 11.57
C GLY A 56 -7.19 2.03 11.66
N LYS A 57 -8.19 1.65 12.45
CA LYS A 57 -8.54 0.23 12.69
C LYS A 57 -8.97 -0.47 11.41
N ALA A 58 -9.75 0.20 10.56
CA ALA A 58 -10.18 -0.36 9.29
C ALA A 58 -8.99 -0.72 8.37
N ALA A 59 -8.01 0.19 8.27
CA ALA A 59 -6.78 -0.04 7.51
C ALA A 59 -5.95 -1.17 8.13
N CYS A 60 -5.72 -1.14 9.43
CA CYS A 60 -4.96 -2.19 10.14
C CYS A 60 -5.59 -3.59 9.96
N ARG A 61 -6.93 -3.70 10.04
CA ARG A 61 -7.66 -4.94 9.78
C ARG A 61 -7.47 -5.44 8.34
N TYR A 62 -7.49 -4.53 7.37
CA TYR A 62 -7.19 -4.88 5.98
C TYR A 62 -5.74 -5.38 5.81
N LEU A 63 -4.77 -4.66 6.38
CA LEU A 63 -3.35 -5.04 6.35
C LEU A 63 -3.11 -6.42 6.98
N ALA A 64 -3.75 -6.70 8.12
CA ALA A 64 -3.66 -7.99 8.80
C ALA A 64 -4.21 -9.14 7.95
N ARG A 65 -5.29 -8.90 7.20
CA ARG A 65 -5.91 -9.93 6.34
C ARG A 65 -5.12 -10.20 5.07
N HIS A 66 -4.43 -9.19 4.53
CA HIS A 66 -3.74 -9.23 3.24
C HIS A 66 -2.21 -9.22 3.36
N ARG A 67 -1.68 -9.53 4.55
CA ARG A 67 -0.25 -9.62 4.80
C ARG A 67 0.41 -10.64 3.86
N THR A 68 1.35 -10.19 3.04
CA THR A 68 2.06 -11.03 2.08
C THR A 68 3.15 -11.86 2.76
N GLY A 69 3.51 -13.01 2.18
CA GLY A 69 4.59 -13.86 2.69
C GLY A 69 4.23 -14.80 3.85
N ARG A 70 2.93 -14.95 4.17
CA ARG A 70 2.44 -16.01 5.08
C ARG A 70 2.59 -17.42 4.51
N ASP A 71 2.60 -17.56 3.18
CA ASP A 71 2.58 -18.86 2.50
C ASP A 71 3.99 -19.47 2.27
N GLY A 72 4.99 -19.06 3.05
CA GLY A 72 6.33 -19.65 2.96
C GLY A 72 6.34 -21.07 3.57
N PRO A 73 6.89 -22.09 2.89
CA PRO A 73 6.84 -23.49 3.35
C PRO A 73 7.62 -23.79 4.64
N ASP A 74 8.33 -22.81 5.22
CA ASP A 74 9.29 -22.99 6.31
C ASP A 74 8.90 -22.28 7.63
N GLU A 75 7.74 -21.62 7.72
CA GLU A 75 7.28 -21.05 9.00
C GLU A 75 6.22 -21.97 9.64
N PRO A 76 6.45 -22.51 10.86
CA PRO A 76 5.47 -23.35 11.55
C PRO A 76 4.15 -22.61 11.75
N ASP A 77 3.03 -23.33 11.70
CA ASP A 77 1.69 -22.93 12.17
C ASP A 77 1.69 -22.66 13.70
N GLU A 78 2.56 -21.79 14.19
CA GLU A 78 2.34 -21.15 15.47
C GLU A 78 1.24 -20.10 15.27
N PRO A 79 0.20 -20.05 16.13
CA PRO A 79 -0.74 -18.94 16.12
C PRO A 79 0.06 -17.72 16.58
N ALA A 80 0.65 -17.02 15.60
CA ALA A 80 1.46 -15.87 15.88
C ALA A 80 0.58 -14.86 16.61
N ALA A 81 1.03 -14.43 17.78
CA ALA A 81 0.52 -13.22 18.43
C ALA A 81 0.65 -11.96 17.51
N GLU A 82 1.27 -12.11 16.35
CA GLU A 82 1.53 -11.13 15.28
C GLU A 82 0.42 -10.96 14.23
N ASP A 83 -0.77 -11.54 14.43
CA ASP A 83 -1.91 -11.34 13.51
C ASP A 83 -2.58 -9.97 13.68
N THR A 84 -2.29 -9.29 14.79
CA THR A 84 -2.74 -7.92 15.01
C THR A 84 -1.75 -6.97 14.37
N VAL A 85 -2.19 -6.27 13.33
CA VAL A 85 -1.47 -5.11 12.81
C VAL A 85 -1.89 -3.90 13.64
N GLU A 86 -0.92 -3.20 14.22
CA GLU A 86 -1.18 -1.96 14.94
C GLU A 86 -0.86 -0.73 14.08
N ALA A 87 -1.29 0.44 14.55
CA ALA A 87 -1.00 1.71 13.88
C ALA A 87 0.51 1.94 13.66
N PHE A 88 1.36 1.48 14.58
CA PHE A 88 2.81 1.60 14.46
C PHE A 88 3.36 0.73 13.32
N ASP A 89 2.82 -0.47 13.11
CA ASP A 89 3.19 -1.33 11.98
C ASP A 89 2.83 -0.68 10.65
N ALA A 90 1.65 -0.06 10.56
CA ALA A 90 1.25 0.69 9.37
C ALA A 90 2.21 1.88 9.11
N VAL A 91 2.64 2.60 10.15
CA VAL A 91 3.64 3.68 10.02
C VAL A 91 4.99 3.16 9.54
N ASP A 92 5.47 2.03 10.07
CA ASP A 92 6.73 1.44 9.63
C ASP A 92 6.66 0.90 8.20
N ALA A 93 5.51 0.36 7.79
CA ALA A 93 5.26 0.02 6.39
C ALA A 93 5.29 1.26 5.48
N LEU A 94 4.71 2.40 5.90
CA LEU A 94 4.85 3.68 5.17
C LEU A 94 6.30 4.12 5.03
N ARG A 95 7.11 3.96 6.09
CA ARG A 95 8.55 4.26 6.05
C ARG A 95 9.31 3.34 5.10
N ALA A 96 8.94 2.06 5.02
CA ALA A 96 9.50 1.12 4.07
C ALA A 96 9.18 1.53 2.62
N LEU A 97 7.92 1.87 2.34
CA LEU A 97 7.49 2.37 1.03
C LEU A 97 8.22 3.68 0.65
N HIS A 98 8.38 4.60 1.59
CA HIS A 98 9.13 5.84 1.39
C HIS A 98 10.60 5.60 1.08
N ARG A 99 11.26 4.69 1.81
CA ARG A 99 12.66 4.31 1.55
C ARG A 99 12.86 3.71 0.16
N MET A 100 11.83 3.05 -0.37
CA MET A 100 11.81 2.50 -1.72
C MET A 100 11.32 3.50 -2.79
N HIS A 101 11.12 4.78 -2.42
CA HIS A 101 10.63 5.85 -3.29
C HIS A 101 9.29 5.54 -3.97
N LEU A 102 8.44 4.76 -3.31
CA LEU A 102 7.11 4.39 -3.80
C LEU A 102 6.05 5.41 -3.36
N VAL A 103 6.29 6.08 -2.24
CA VAL A 103 5.45 7.15 -1.69
C VAL A 103 6.33 8.25 -1.11
N ASP A 104 5.86 9.49 -1.09
CA ASP A 104 6.42 10.56 -0.28
C ASP A 104 5.70 10.57 1.07
N HIS A 105 6.42 10.36 2.18
CA HIS A 105 5.84 10.32 3.53
C HIS A 105 6.40 11.47 4.37
N THR A 106 5.56 12.48 4.62
CA THR A 106 5.87 13.68 5.40
C THR A 106 5.00 13.72 6.66
N PRO A 107 5.40 13.04 7.75
CA PRO A 107 4.58 12.93 8.96
C PRO A 107 4.33 14.28 9.67
N GLY A 108 5.10 15.33 9.35
CA GLY A 108 4.91 16.68 9.89
C GLY A 108 3.69 17.43 9.34
N VAL A 109 3.01 16.91 8.31
CA VAL A 109 1.80 17.52 7.72
C VAL A 109 0.66 16.51 7.80
N PRO A 110 -0.08 16.43 8.93
CA PRO A 110 -0.96 15.28 9.22
C PRO A 110 -2.06 15.05 8.18
N HIS A 111 -2.56 16.11 7.53
CA HIS A 111 -3.61 16.03 6.49
C HIS A 111 -3.08 15.70 5.08
N GLN A 112 -1.76 15.72 4.86
CA GLN A 112 -1.12 15.40 3.59
C GLN A 112 0.10 14.50 3.81
N ALA A 113 0.00 13.62 4.81
CA ALA A 113 1.14 12.87 5.30
C ALA A 113 1.73 11.97 4.21
N VAL A 114 0.91 11.48 3.28
CA VAL A 114 1.36 10.57 2.22
C VAL A 114 0.94 11.09 0.85
N ARG A 115 1.89 11.07 -0.10
CA ARG A 115 1.64 11.28 -1.53
C ARG A 115 2.19 10.10 -2.32
N VAL A 116 1.58 9.84 -3.46
CA VAL A 116 1.96 8.74 -4.34
C VAL A 116 1.89 9.19 -5.79
N HIS A 117 2.82 8.70 -6.61
CA HIS A 117 2.80 9.01 -8.02
C HIS A 117 1.63 8.29 -8.72
N GLN A 118 0.86 8.99 -9.55
CA GLN A 118 -0.33 8.44 -10.21
C GLN A 118 -0.04 7.17 -11.03
N LEU A 119 1.14 7.10 -11.64
CA LEU A 119 1.55 5.95 -12.43
C LEU A 119 1.75 4.68 -11.56
N VAL A 120 2.19 4.84 -10.30
CA VAL A 120 2.27 3.74 -9.33
C VAL A 120 0.86 3.29 -8.94
N GLN A 121 -0.03 4.23 -8.59
CA GLN A 121 -1.43 3.88 -8.27
C GLN A 121 -2.11 3.13 -9.43
N ARG A 122 -1.93 3.62 -10.65
CA ARG A 122 -2.49 2.99 -11.85
C ARG A 122 -1.94 1.58 -12.04
N SER A 123 -0.62 1.40 -11.93
CA SER A 123 0.02 0.10 -12.08
C SER A 123 -0.52 -0.90 -11.03
N ILE A 124 -0.70 -0.47 -9.78
CA ILE A 124 -1.29 -1.32 -8.73
C ILE A 124 -2.75 -1.66 -9.04
N ARG A 125 -3.57 -0.71 -9.49
CA ARG A 125 -4.97 -1.00 -9.86
C ARG A 125 -5.09 -1.97 -11.03
N GLU A 126 -4.17 -1.90 -12.00
CA GLU A 126 -4.16 -2.78 -13.18
C GLU A 126 -3.78 -4.24 -12.85
N THR A 127 -3.09 -4.50 -11.74
CA THR A 127 -2.71 -5.86 -11.32
C THR A 127 -3.75 -6.55 -10.44
N LEU A 128 -4.72 -5.81 -9.87
CA LEU A 128 -5.74 -6.37 -8.98
C LEU A 128 -6.87 -7.03 -9.77
N SER A 129 -7.33 -8.18 -9.27
CA SER A 129 -8.62 -8.74 -9.70
C SER A 129 -9.77 -7.82 -9.23
N ARG A 130 -10.93 -7.92 -9.89
CA ARG A 130 -12.12 -7.13 -9.51
C ARG A 130 -12.52 -7.36 -8.05
N ASP A 131 -12.56 -8.61 -7.61
CA ASP A 131 -12.93 -8.94 -6.23
C ASP A 131 -11.97 -8.34 -5.19
N ARG A 132 -10.66 -8.32 -5.50
CA ARG A 132 -9.65 -7.69 -4.64
C ARG A 132 -9.78 -6.17 -4.63
N LEU A 133 -10.10 -5.57 -5.79
CA LEU A 133 -10.34 -4.15 -5.91
C LEU A 133 -11.56 -3.72 -5.10
N ASP A 134 -12.67 -4.48 -5.18
CA ASP A 134 -13.89 -4.21 -4.44
C ASP A 134 -13.67 -4.33 -2.93
N GLU A 135 -12.98 -5.37 -2.48
CA GLU A 135 -12.62 -5.55 -1.07
C GLU A 135 -11.76 -4.39 -0.54
N ALA A 136 -10.74 -3.99 -1.31
CA ALA A 136 -9.88 -2.88 -0.97
C ALA A 136 -10.63 -1.53 -0.96
N ALA A 137 -11.57 -1.33 -1.88
CA ALA A 137 -12.40 -0.13 -1.95
C ALA A 137 -13.28 0.02 -0.72
N VAL A 138 -13.92 -1.07 -0.26
CA VAL A 138 -14.68 -1.08 0.98
C VAL A 138 -13.79 -0.75 2.18
N ALA A 139 -12.61 -1.37 2.28
CA ALA A 139 -11.68 -1.08 3.37
C ALA A 139 -11.18 0.37 3.37
N ALA A 140 -10.90 0.94 2.19
CA ALA A 140 -10.51 2.34 2.05
C ALA A 140 -11.66 3.29 2.44
N ALA A 141 -12.90 2.96 2.08
CA ALA A 141 -14.08 3.73 2.47
C ALA A 141 -14.30 3.69 4.00
N ASP A 142 -14.23 2.51 4.62
CA ASP A 142 -14.32 2.36 6.09
C ASP A 142 -13.25 3.21 6.80
N ALA A 143 -12.01 3.19 6.28
CA ALA A 143 -10.90 3.94 6.83
C ALA A 143 -11.07 5.47 6.69
N LEU A 144 -11.64 5.93 5.57
CA LEU A 144 -12.00 7.33 5.38
C LEU A 144 -13.09 7.78 6.36
N VAL A 145 -14.11 6.95 6.59
CA VAL A 145 -15.19 7.22 7.54
C VAL A 145 -14.65 7.28 8.97
N GLU A 146 -13.78 6.34 9.36
CA GLU A 146 -13.16 6.30 10.69
C GLU A 146 -12.26 7.53 10.95
N ALA A 147 -11.55 8.01 9.93
CA ALA A 147 -10.66 9.16 10.05
C ALA A 147 -11.39 10.52 9.97
N TRP A 148 -12.68 10.53 9.62
CA TRP A 148 -13.43 11.76 9.44
C TRP A 148 -13.81 12.36 10.80
N PRO A 149 -13.60 13.67 11.01
CA PRO A 149 -13.99 14.32 12.26
C PRO A 149 -15.52 14.31 12.43
N GLU A 150 -16.00 14.08 13.65
CA GLU A 150 -17.40 14.33 14.00
C GLU A 150 -17.67 15.84 13.85
N VAL A 151 -18.71 16.18 13.10
CA VAL A 151 -19.13 17.55 12.78
C VAL A 151 -20.03 18.11 13.88
#